data_AF-A0A923WUP2-F1
#
_entry.id   AF-A0A923WUP2-F1
#
_cell.length_a   1.000
_cell.length_b   1.000
_cell.length_c   1.000
_cell.angle_alpha   90.00
_cell.angle_beta   90.00
_cell.angle_gamma   90.00
#
_symmetry.space_group_name_H-M   'P 1'
#
loop_
_entity.id
_entity.type
_entity.pdbx_description
1 polymer ?
#
loop_
_entity_poly.entity_id
_entity_poly.type
_entity_poly.pdbx_seq_one_letter_code
_entity_poly.pdbx_strand_id
1 'polypeptide(L)'
;MTKRPVKKWLKIGIGIAAAVFGIAAIYAGYSYAQSPEVIRQPTFEHYHFRMQIIAGGNAEYFGAKKYQTGYVKDQCNANLAEQPIHFHDNKDQFTHIHWKGMTGGMVMKYYGWNYIGGLNNALGYKVDDLASIQKVTTHGDYLPGEPKQKEFYIYVGDENVYTQRNFDDWKNKDLEDFFGVKSNVPAEEVSRTSQKSVLDMLFPSAYAHGTPDDADGDDGTGPAAETQDEKLTRINNLLGNVVIFVQKDAPSQQQIKDRFADLEPLTESTCGG
;
A
#
# COMPACT_ATOMS: atom_id res chain seq x y z
N MET A 1 55.72 3.85 34.31
CA MET A 1 54.25 3.60 34.20
C MET A 1 54.01 2.16 33.79
N THR A 2 53.72 1.26 34.73
CA THR A 2 53.40 -0.15 34.45
C THR A 2 51.95 -0.27 33.98
N LYS A 3 51.73 -0.71 32.72
CA LYS A 3 50.39 -1.00 32.19
C LYS A 3 49.75 -2.11 33.03
N ARG A 4 48.71 -1.76 33.81
CA ARG A 4 47.93 -2.76 34.56
C ARG A 4 47.35 -3.77 33.56
N PRO A 5 47.57 -5.08 33.74
CA PRO A 5 47.04 -6.08 32.81
C PRO A 5 45.52 -6.04 32.86
N VAL A 6 44.89 -5.88 31.69
CA VAL A 6 43.45 -5.97 31.54
C VAL A 6 43.01 -7.36 32.02
N LYS A 7 42.15 -7.40 33.06
CA LYS A 7 41.65 -8.65 33.65
C LYS A 7 41.04 -9.51 32.54
N LYS A 8 41.34 -10.83 32.51
CA LYS A 8 40.85 -11.77 31.48
C LYS A 8 39.33 -11.66 31.23
N TRP A 9 38.55 -11.46 32.29
CA TRP A 9 37.10 -11.23 32.23
C TRP A 9 36.68 -10.00 31.41
N LEU A 10 37.46 -8.92 31.42
CA LEU A 10 37.18 -7.74 30.62
C LEU A 10 37.39 -8.02 29.11
N LYS A 11 38.40 -8.81 28.75
CA LYS A 11 38.62 -9.22 27.35
C LYS A 11 37.50 -10.12 26.84
N ILE A 12 37.01 -11.03 27.67
CA ILE A 12 35.86 -11.88 27.36
C ILE A 12 34.60 -11.01 27.18
N GLY A 13 34.36 -10.08 28.11
CA GLY A 13 33.22 -9.15 28.03
C GLY A 13 33.24 -8.29 26.76
N ILE A 14 34.40 -7.75 26.38
CA ILE A 14 34.56 -7.00 25.12
C ILE A 14 34.31 -7.90 23.91
N GLY A 15 34.82 -9.14 23.92
CA GLY A 15 34.61 -10.09 22.83
C GLY A 15 33.11 -10.43 22.64
N ILE A 16 32.39 -10.66 23.73
CA ILE A 16 30.94 -10.93 23.69
C ILE A 16 30.17 -9.71 23.18
N ALA A 17 30.48 -8.51 23.70
CA ALA A 17 29.83 -7.29 23.23
C ALA A 17 30.07 -7.07 21.73
N ALA A 18 31.30 -7.21 21.25
CA ALA A 18 31.63 -7.11 19.84
C ALA A 18 30.89 -8.14 18.98
N ALA A 19 30.73 -9.37 19.46
CA ALA A 19 29.96 -10.40 18.76
C ALA A 19 28.46 -10.03 18.68
N VAL A 20 27.85 -9.55 19.77
CA VAL A 20 26.46 -9.11 19.78
C VAL A 20 26.24 -7.93 18.82
N PHE A 21 27.11 -6.92 18.85
CA PHE A 21 27.05 -5.80 17.91
C PHE A 21 27.26 -6.26 16.45
N GLY A 22 28.18 -7.20 16.22
CA GLY A 22 28.42 -7.77 14.90
C GLY A 22 27.18 -8.48 14.34
N ILE A 23 26.50 -9.29 15.16
CA ILE A 23 25.26 -9.96 14.77
C ILE A 23 24.15 -8.94 14.48
N ALA A 24 23.98 -7.93 15.34
CA ALA A 24 22.99 -6.88 15.13
C ALA A 24 23.23 -6.11 13.82
N ALA A 25 24.49 -5.75 13.54
CA ALA A 25 24.86 -5.05 12.31
C ALA A 25 24.63 -5.91 11.05
N ILE A 26 24.96 -7.21 11.12
CA ILE A 26 24.68 -8.15 10.01
C ILE A 26 23.18 -8.28 9.77
N TYR A 27 22.39 -8.42 10.84
CA TYR A 27 20.94 -8.53 10.73
C TYR A 27 20.30 -7.25 10.16
N ALA A 28 20.74 -6.07 10.61
CA ALA A 28 20.29 -4.79 10.07
C ALA A 28 20.66 -4.63 8.59
N GLY A 29 21.91 -4.97 8.22
CA GLY A 29 22.38 -4.93 6.83
C GLY A 29 21.60 -5.88 5.92
N TYR A 30 21.33 -7.11 6.38
CA TYR A 30 20.49 -8.07 5.67
C TYR A 30 19.06 -7.53 5.48
N SER A 31 18.46 -7.01 6.56
CA SER A 31 17.09 -6.47 6.54
C SER A 31 16.98 -5.29 5.58
N TYR A 32 17.96 -4.39 5.57
CA TYR A 32 18.04 -3.25 4.66
C TYR A 32 18.21 -3.67 3.19
N ALA A 33 19.01 -4.70 2.91
CA ALA A 33 19.29 -5.15 1.55
C ALA A 33 18.11 -5.91 0.92
N GLN A 34 17.31 -6.61 1.72
CA GLN A 34 16.17 -7.43 1.25
C GLN A 34 14.85 -6.67 1.16
N SER A 35 14.85 -5.37 1.47
CA SER A 35 13.63 -4.58 1.63
C SER A 35 13.59 -3.43 0.64
N PRO A 36 12.50 -3.27 -0.13
CA PRO A 36 12.28 -2.09 -0.95
C PRO A 36 12.31 -0.81 -0.11
N GLU A 37 12.71 0.31 -0.71
CA GLU A 37 12.85 1.60 0.00
C GLU A 37 11.58 2.01 0.76
N VAL A 38 10.44 1.88 0.09
CA VAL A 38 9.09 2.16 0.63
C VAL A 38 8.75 1.31 1.85
N ILE A 39 9.32 0.11 1.96
CA ILE A 39 9.12 -0.79 3.09
C ILE A 39 10.11 -0.50 4.21
N ARG A 40 11.33 -0.06 3.88
CA ARG A 40 12.39 0.24 4.85
C ARG A 40 12.05 1.43 5.73
N GLN A 41 11.53 2.48 5.10
CA GLN A 41 11.21 3.75 5.75
C GLN A 41 9.82 4.18 5.28
N PRO A 42 8.75 3.52 5.77
CA PRO A 42 7.41 3.81 5.30
C PRO A 42 7.01 5.23 5.68
N THR A 43 6.40 5.90 4.73
CA THR A 43 5.83 7.24 4.91
C THR A 43 4.33 7.13 4.73
N PHE A 44 3.58 7.71 5.66
CA PHE A 44 2.11 7.70 5.63
C PHE A 44 1.61 8.31 4.32
N GLU A 45 0.60 7.68 3.75
CA GLU A 45 -0.17 8.10 2.60
C GLU A 45 -1.53 7.41 2.71
N HIS A 46 -2.58 7.88 2.04
CA HIS A 46 -3.82 7.10 2.07
C HIS A 46 -4.65 7.34 0.83
N TYR A 47 -4.68 6.35 -0.06
CA TYR A 47 -5.45 6.42 -1.31
C TYR A 47 -6.05 5.08 -1.68
N HIS A 48 -6.98 5.14 -2.64
CA HIS A 48 -7.72 3.99 -3.11
C HIS A 48 -7.55 3.81 -4.61
N PHE A 49 -7.74 2.59 -5.08
CA PHE A 49 -7.96 2.32 -6.51
C PHE A 49 -8.84 1.09 -6.67
N ARG A 50 -9.58 1.00 -7.77
CA ARG A 50 -10.36 -0.20 -8.10
C ARG A 50 -9.48 -1.21 -8.85
N MET A 51 -9.46 -2.45 -8.39
CA MET A 51 -8.69 -3.54 -8.98
C MET A 51 -9.56 -4.73 -9.31
N GLN A 52 -9.58 -5.15 -10.57
CA GLN A 52 -10.13 -6.43 -10.99
C GLN A 52 -9.02 -7.35 -11.48
N ILE A 53 -9.02 -8.62 -11.05
CA ILE A 53 -8.11 -9.64 -11.57
C ILE A 53 -8.93 -10.78 -12.18
N ILE A 54 -8.66 -11.07 -13.45
CA ILE A 54 -9.28 -12.16 -14.20
C ILE A 54 -8.19 -13.19 -14.51
N ALA A 55 -8.16 -14.30 -13.77
CA ALA A 55 -7.17 -15.35 -13.92
C ALA A 55 -7.78 -16.59 -14.55
N GLY A 56 -7.25 -17.02 -15.71
CA GLY A 56 -7.75 -18.19 -16.43
C GLY A 56 -9.24 -18.08 -16.77
N GLY A 57 -9.74 -16.87 -17.03
CA GLY A 57 -11.14 -16.58 -17.35
C GLY A 57 -12.07 -16.35 -16.14
N ASN A 58 -11.59 -16.53 -14.91
CA ASN A 58 -12.38 -16.31 -13.69
C ASN A 58 -11.99 -14.98 -13.03
N ALA A 59 -12.99 -14.15 -12.72
CA ALA A 59 -12.77 -12.95 -11.93
C ALA A 59 -12.57 -13.32 -10.46
N GLU A 60 -11.56 -12.73 -9.82
CA GLU A 60 -11.37 -12.81 -8.38
C GLU A 60 -12.33 -11.86 -7.68
N TYR A 61 -12.90 -12.29 -6.55
CA TYR A 61 -13.81 -11.49 -5.74
C TYR A 61 -13.10 -11.05 -4.45
N PHE A 62 -12.64 -9.80 -4.42
CA PHE A 62 -11.92 -9.22 -3.29
C PHE A 62 -12.82 -8.91 -2.09
N GLY A 63 -14.14 -8.86 -2.28
CA GLY A 63 -15.12 -8.81 -1.17
C GLY A 63 -15.16 -10.08 -0.32
N ALA A 64 -14.51 -11.18 -0.75
CA ALA A 64 -14.46 -12.42 0.01
C ALA A 64 -13.69 -12.25 1.34
N LYS A 65 -14.21 -12.88 2.40
CA LYS A 65 -13.61 -12.87 3.75
C LYS A 65 -12.10 -13.17 3.81
N LYS A 66 -11.57 -13.95 2.86
CA LYS A 66 -10.13 -14.27 2.79
C LYS A 66 -9.25 -13.05 2.51
N TYR A 67 -9.77 -12.01 1.85
CA TYR A 67 -9.05 -10.76 1.58
C TYR A 67 -9.30 -9.68 2.61
N GLN A 68 -10.43 -9.80 3.33
CA GLN A 68 -10.87 -8.80 4.28
C GLN A 68 -10.09 -8.92 5.60
N THR A 69 -9.48 -7.84 6.02
CA THR A 69 -8.89 -7.70 7.35
C THR A 69 -9.86 -6.96 8.25
N GLY A 70 -10.06 -7.45 9.47
CA GLY A 70 -10.87 -6.74 10.46
C GLY A 70 -10.20 -5.41 10.79
N TYR A 71 -10.86 -4.30 10.44
CA TYR A 71 -10.32 -2.96 10.63
C TYR A 71 -11.22 -2.15 11.57
N VAL A 72 -10.61 -1.44 12.52
CA VAL A 72 -11.35 -0.51 13.38
C VAL A 72 -11.45 0.80 12.61
N LYS A 73 -12.67 1.26 12.32
CA LYS A 73 -12.94 2.42 11.44
C LYS A 73 -12.11 3.68 11.81
N ASP A 74 -11.86 3.90 13.10
CA ASP A 74 -11.12 5.05 13.62
C ASP A 74 -9.59 4.96 13.45
N GLN A 75 -9.05 3.85 12.92
CA GLN A 75 -7.61 3.65 12.70
C GLN A 75 -7.10 4.23 11.37
N CYS A 76 -7.94 4.90 10.59
CA CYS A 76 -7.47 5.65 9.40
C CYS A 76 -6.74 6.96 9.78
N ASN A 77 -6.56 7.21 11.09
CA ASN A 77 -5.74 8.29 11.62
C ASN A 77 -4.24 7.93 11.66
N ALA A 78 -3.39 8.96 11.73
CA ALA A 78 -1.95 9.01 11.42
C ALA A 78 -0.99 7.95 12.02
N ASN A 79 -1.45 6.97 12.77
CA ASN A 79 -0.62 5.81 13.06
C ASN A 79 -0.48 5.02 11.76
N LEU A 80 0.74 4.96 11.22
CA LEU A 80 1.09 4.07 10.09
C LEU A 80 0.36 2.75 10.28
N ALA A 81 -0.61 2.46 9.40
CA ALA A 81 -1.27 1.18 9.41
C ALA A 81 -0.17 0.10 9.42
N GLU A 82 -0.28 -0.87 10.33
CA GLU A 82 0.70 -1.96 10.42
C GLU A 82 0.86 -2.68 9.07
N GLN A 83 -0.18 -2.60 8.23
CA GLN A 83 -0.27 -3.18 6.91
C GLN A 83 -0.35 -2.09 5.83
N PRO A 84 0.51 -2.13 4.80
CA PRO A 84 0.52 -1.12 3.74
C PRO A 84 -0.65 -1.23 2.76
N ILE A 85 -1.27 -2.41 2.69
CA ILE A 85 -2.30 -2.77 1.72
C ILE A 85 -3.37 -3.57 2.47
N HIS A 86 -4.65 -3.29 2.24
CA HIS A 86 -5.72 -4.19 2.69
C HIS A 86 -7.03 -3.96 1.92
N PHE A 87 -7.95 -4.91 2.09
CA PHE A 87 -9.39 -4.72 1.89
C PHE A 87 -10.05 -4.82 3.26
N HIS A 88 -11.02 -3.95 3.56
CA HIS A 88 -11.73 -4.02 4.85
C HIS A 88 -13.17 -3.48 4.83
N ASP A 89 -13.67 -3.08 3.67
CA ASP A 89 -15.00 -2.52 3.48
C ASP A 89 -16.02 -3.57 2.98
N ASN A 90 -15.59 -4.84 2.84
CA ASN A 90 -16.33 -5.94 2.24
C ASN A 90 -16.77 -5.68 0.79
N LYS A 91 -16.09 -4.76 0.11
CA LYS A 91 -16.31 -4.46 -1.30
C LYS A 91 -15.38 -5.27 -2.17
N ASP A 92 -15.86 -5.60 -3.36
CA ASP A 92 -14.98 -6.01 -4.43
C ASP A 92 -14.27 -4.80 -5.00
N GLN A 93 -13.13 -5.05 -5.63
CA GLN A 93 -12.35 -4.08 -6.37
C GLN A 93 -11.68 -2.99 -5.53
N PHE A 94 -12.20 -2.59 -4.38
CA PHE A 94 -11.75 -1.38 -3.67
C PHE A 94 -10.48 -1.63 -2.81
N THR A 95 -9.31 -1.32 -3.36
CA THR A 95 -8.00 -1.59 -2.72
C THR A 95 -7.52 -0.37 -1.95
N HIS A 96 -7.13 -0.55 -0.68
CA HIS A 96 -6.63 0.54 0.16
C HIS A 96 -5.11 0.49 0.24
N ILE A 97 -4.47 1.66 0.10
CA ILE A 97 -3.02 1.82 0.20
C ILE A 97 -2.69 2.88 1.25
N HIS A 98 -1.80 2.54 2.17
CA HIS A 98 -1.48 3.37 3.35
C HIS A 98 -0.07 3.96 3.34
N TRP A 99 0.78 3.51 2.42
CA TRP A 99 2.18 3.94 2.35
C TRP A 99 2.47 4.57 0.98
N LYS A 100 3.26 5.64 0.98
CA LYS A 100 3.70 6.33 -0.24
C LYS A 100 4.66 5.44 -1.05
N GLY A 101 4.59 5.46 -2.38
CA GLY A 101 5.56 4.76 -3.23
C GLY A 101 5.20 3.30 -3.55
N MET A 102 4.06 2.82 -3.07
CA MET A 102 3.64 1.43 -3.29
C MET A 102 3.42 1.16 -4.78
N THR A 103 3.69 -0.08 -5.21
CA THR A 103 3.54 -0.50 -6.62
C THR A 103 2.54 -1.63 -6.75
N GLY A 104 2.02 -1.83 -7.96
CA GLY A 104 1.15 -2.98 -8.27
C GLY A 104 1.85 -4.33 -8.07
N GLY A 105 3.17 -4.39 -8.24
CA GLY A 105 3.96 -5.59 -7.93
C GLY A 105 3.97 -5.92 -6.43
N MET A 106 3.96 -4.91 -5.56
CA MET A 106 3.80 -5.12 -4.12
C MET A 106 2.39 -5.58 -3.76
N VAL A 107 1.35 -5.04 -4.40
CA VAL A 107 -0.04 -5.49 -4.24
C VAL A 107 -0.18 -6.97 -4.61
N MET A 108 0.34 -7.38 -5.77
CA MET A 108 0.32 -8.77 -6.21
C MET A 108 1.06 -9.68 -5.22
N LYS A 109 2.27 -9.27 -4.78
CA LYS A 109 3.04 -10.04 -3.81
C LYS A 109 2.31 -10.17 -2.47
N TYR A 110 1.63 -9.11 -2.04
CA TYR A 110 0.89 -9.07 -0.78
C TYR A 110 -0.20 -10.15 -0.70
N TYR A 111 -0.76 -10.54 -1.84
CA TYR A 111 -1.80 -11.58 -1.93
C TYR A 111 -1.33 -12.88 -2.63
N GLY A 112 -0.02 -13.09 -2.77
CA GLY A 112 0.55 -14.41 -3.13
C GLY A 112 1.26 -14.50 -4.48
N TRP A 113 1.21 -13.46 -5.31
CA TRP A 113 1.85 -13.43 -6.62
C TRP A 113 3.16 -12.65 -6.58
N ASN A 114 4.28 -13.35 -6.37
CA ASN A 114 5.59 -12.69 -6.21
C ASN A 114 6.34 -12.50 -7.53
N TYR A 115 6.16 -11.34 -8.17
CA TYR A 115 6.91 -10.94 -9.38
C TYR A 115 8.08 -9.98 -9.12
N ILE A 116 8.24 -9.52 -7.88
CA ILE A 116 9.26 -8.55 -7.48
C ILE A 116 10.41 -9.19 -6.69
N GLY A 117 10.36 -10.51 -6.44
CA GLY A 117 11.38 -11.26 -5.73
C GLY A 117 11.43 -10.93 -4.23
N GLY A 118 12.62 -11.03 -3.63
CA GLY A 118 12.84 -10.78 -2.20
C GLY A 118 12.31 -11.90 -1.29
N LEU A 119 11.95 -11.53 -0.06
CA LEU A 119 11.55 -12.49 0.97
C LEU A 119 10.24 -13.22 0.64
N ASN A 120 10.16 -14.50 1.03
CA ASN A 120 8.91 -15.23 1.05
C ASN A 120 8.00 -14.69 2.16
N ASN A 121 6.71 -14.56 1.85
CA ASN A 121 5.64 -14.14 2.76
C ASN A 121 5.89 -12.79 3.45
N ALA A 122 6.68 -11.91 2.82
CA ALA A 122 6.89 -10.55 3.30
C ALA A 122 7.24 -9.59 2.17
N LEU A 123 6.79 -8.35 2.30
CA LEU A 123 7.23 -7.25 1.44
C LEU A 123 8.66 -6.82 1.77
N GLY A 124 9.07 -6.98 3.03
CA GLY A 124 10.41 -6.64 3.50
C GLY A 124 10.46 -6.44 5.01
N TYR A 125 11.36 -5.59 5.46
CA TYR A 125 11.55 -5.16 6.83
C TYR A 125 11.49 -3.63 6.90
N LYS A 126 10.76 -3.12 7.88
CA LYS A 126 10.91 -1.77 8.39
C LYS A 126 12.22 -1.67 9.17
N VAL A 127 13.02 -0.68 8.81
CA VAL A 127 14.35 -0.41 9.39
C VAL A 127 14.49 1.08 9.74
N ASP A 128 13.37 1.76 9.88
CA ASP A 128 13.22 3.11 10.42
C ASP A 128 13.61 3.18 11.91
N ASP A 129 13.45 2.09 12.66
CA ASP A 129 14.01 1.90 14.00
C ASP A 129 14.93 0.68 14.08
N LEU A 130 16.24 0.90 14.22
CA LEU A 130 17.23 -0.18 14.35
C LEU A 130 17.11 -0.97 15.66
N ALA A 131 16.45 -0.43 16.69
CA ALA A 131 16.15 -1.16 17.91
C ALA A 131 14.92 -2.08 17.74
N SER A 132 14.11 -1.84 16.72
CA SER A 132 12.83 -2.52 16.47
C SER A 132 12.62 -2.79 14.98
N ILE A 133 13.49 -3.61 14.39
CA ILE A 133 13.33 -4.05 12.99
C ILE A 133 12.10 -4.95 12.88
N GLN A 134 11.09 -4.51 12.13
CA GLN A 134 9.81 -5.20 11.99
C GLN A 134 9.69 -5.82 10.60
N LYS A 135 9.29 -7.10 10.53
CA LYS A 135 8.98 -7.76 9.26
C LYS A 135 7.58 -7.37 8.80
N VAL A 136 7.46 -6.90 7.57
CA VAL A 136 6.17 -6.56 6.94
C VAL A 136 5.67 -7.78 6.20
N THR A 137 4.84 -8.58 6.85
CA THR A 137 4.30 -9.82 6.28
C THR A 137 3.28 -9.53 5.19
N THR A 138 3.19 -10.43 4.20
CA THR A 138 2.10 -10.43 3.22
C THR A 138 0.82 -10.96 3.86
N HIS A 139 -0.34 -10.65 3.28
CA HIS A 139 -1.64 -11.17 3.74
C HIS A 139 -1.70 -12.70 3.63
N GLY A 140 -1.18 -13.24 2.53
CA GLY A 140 -1.12 -14.68 2.29
C GLY A 140 -1.32 -15.02 0.81
N ASP A 141 -1.28 -16.32 0.50
CA ASP A 141 -1.38 -16.83 -0.88
C ASP A 141 -2.86 -17.00 -1.28
N TYR A 142 -3.57 -15.89 -1.44
CA TYR A 142 -5.01 -15.88 -1.69
C TYR A 142 -5.40 -15.66 -3.14
N LEU A 143 -4.54 -14.99 -3.92
CA LEU A 143 -4.73 -14.87 -5.37
C LEU A 143 -4.81 -16.26 -6.01
N PRO A 144 -5.61 -16.39 -7.08
CA PRO A 144 -5.85 -17.67 -7.69
C PRO A 144 -4.55 -18.25 -8.26
N GLY A 145 -4.49 -19.58 -8.35
CA GLY A 145 -3.35 -20.26 -8.98
C GLY A 145 -3.13 -19.75 -10.40
N GLU A 146 -1.87 -19.48 -10.73
CA GLU A 146 -1.50 -18.87 -12.00
C GLU A 146 -1.67 -19.87 -13.17
N PRO A 147 -2.24 -19.46 -14.32
CA PRO A 147 -2.30 -20.31 -15.49
C PRO A 147 -0.89 -20.69 -15.99
N LYS A 148 -0.72 -21.94 -16.48
CA LYS A 148 0.59 -22.46 -16.92
C LYS A 148 1.22 -21.70 -18.10
N GLN A 149 0.41 -21.05 -18.94
CA GLN A 149 0.81 -20.21 -20.06
C GLN A 149 0.09 -18.88 -19.91
N LYS A 150 0.67 -17.97 -19.13
CA LYS A 150 0.04 -16.69 -18.77
C LYS A 150 0.81 -15.54 -19.38
N GLU A 151 0.06 -14.59 -19.90
CA GLU A 151 0.49 -13.23 -20.20
C GLU A 151 -0.33 -12.28 -19.30
N PHE A 152 0.20 -11.09 -19.08
CA PHE A 152 -0.49 -10.03 -18.34
C PHE A 152 -0.98 -8.95 -19.29
N TYR A 153 -2.29 -8.79 -19.35
CA TYR A 153 -2.93 -7.69 -20.08
C TYR A 153 -3.57 -6.76 -19.07
N ILE A 154 -2.97 -5.58 -18.91
CA ILE A 154 -3.39 -4.59 -17.92
C ILE A 154 -4.09 -3.45 -18.67
N TYR A 155 -5.26 -3.06 -18.19
CA TYR A 155 -6.01 -1.93 -18.71
C TYR A 155 -6.33 -0.96 -17.59
N VAL A 156 -6.22 0.33 -17.87
CA VAL A 156 -6.60 1.43 -16.97
C VAL A 156 -7.61 2.32 -17.68
N GLY A 157 -8.63 2.77 -16.96
CA GLY A 157 -9.68 3.62 -17.52
C GLY A 157 -11.02 3.49 -16.80
N ASP A 158 -12.10 3.70 -17.55
CA ASP A 158 -13.49 3.62 -17.13
C ASP A 158 -14.37 3.04 -18.25
N GLU A 159 -15.70 3.07 -18.06
CA GLU A 159 -16.69 2.57 -19.01
C GLU A 159 -16.66 3.25 -20.39
N ASN A 160 -16.13 4.48 -20.46
CA ASN A 160 -16.08 5.30 -21.67
C ASN A 160 -14.75 5.13 -22.39
N VAL A 161 -13.63 5.11 -21.66
CA VAL A 161 -12.28 5.02 -22.24
C VAL A 161 -11.36 4.16 -21.40
N TYR A 162 -10.63 3.25 -22.05
CA TYR A 162 -9.60 2.45 -21.42
C TYR A 162 -8.39 2.26 -22.32
N THR A 163 -7.21 2.17 -21.70
CA THR A 163 -5.93 2.04 -22.39
C THR A 163 -5.13 0.88 -21.80
N GLN A 164 -4.52 0.08 -22.69
CA GLN A 164 -3.62 -0.98 -22.27
C GLN A 164 -2.33 -0.38 -21.69
N ARG A 165 -1.89 -0.89 -20.54
CA ARG A 165 -0.63 -0.54 -19.88
C ARG A 165 0.30 -1.75 -19.84
N ASN A 166 1.59 -1.48 -19.71
CA ASN A 166 2.62 -2.51 -19.66
C ASN A 166 2.64 -3.17 -18.26
N PHE A 167 2.89 -4.48 -18.21
CA PHE A 167 3.02 -5.22 -16.95
C PHE A 167 4.20 -4.75 -16.09
N ASP A 168 5.34 -4.43 -16.68
CA ASP A 168 6.50 -3.89 -15.98
C ASP A 168 6.22 -2.51 -15.38
N ASP A 169 5.38 -1.70 -16.04
CA ASP A 169 4.94 -0.42 -15.49
C ASP A 169 4.10 -0.64 -14.23
N TRP A 170 3.10 -1.52 -14.27
CA TRP A 170 2.29 -1.89 -13.10
C TRP A 170 3.13 -2.45 -11.96
N LYS A 171 4.10 -3.31 -12.30
CA LYS A 171 4.96 -3.98 -11.35
C LYS A 171 5.90 -3.00 -10.63
N ASN A 172 6.48 -2.05 -11.36
CA ASN A 172 7.64 -1.29 -10.88
C ASN A 172 7.38 0.21 -10.65
N LYS A 173 6.37 0.81 -11.27
CA LYS A 173 6.04 2.22 -11.04
C LYS A 173 5.23 2.36 -9.76
N ASP A 174 5.48 3.47 -9.06
CA ASP A 174 4.60 3.95 -8.00
C ASP A 174 3.17 4.07 -8.54
N LEU A 175 2.17 3.74 -7.72
CA LEU A 175 0.77 3.69 -8.15
C LEU A 175 0.26 5.07 -8.60
N GLU A 176 0.67 6.16 -7.95
CA GLU A 176 0.29 7.50 -8.40
C GLU A 176 0.85 7.80 -9.80
N ASP A 177 2.11 7.45 -10.05
CA ASP A 177 2.75 7.63 -11.36
C ASP A 177 2.19 6.67 -12.41
N PHE A 178 1.79 5.45 -12.01
CA PHE A 178 1.14 4.48 -12.88
C PHE A 178 -0.22 5.00 -13.36
N PHE A 179 -1.06 5.50 -12.44
CA PHE A 179 -2.36 6.08 -12.77
C PHE A 179 -2.26 7.50 -13.34
N GLY A 180 -1.16 8.22 -13.09
CA GLY A 180 -1.00 9.62 -13.48
C GLY A 180 -1.82 10.57 -12.61
N VAL A 181 -2.17 10.16 -11.39
CA VAL A 181 -3.02 10.90 -10.43
C VAL A 181 -2.27 10.98 -9.11
N LYS A 182 -2.12 12.19 -8.57
CA LYS A 182 -1.58 12.40 -7.23
C LYS A 182 -2.68 12.35 -6.18
N SER A 183 -2.37 11.72 -5.06
CA SER A 183 -3.24 11.68 -3.89
C SER A 183 -3.49 13.09 -3.35
N ASN A 184 -4.69 13.32 -2.84
CA ASN A 184 -5.07 14.57 -2.18
C ASN A 184 -4.74 14.61 -0.67
N VAL A 185 -4.07 13.59 -0.13
CA VAL A 185 -3.53 13.54 1.25
C VAL A 185 -2.02 13.33 1.22
N PRO A 186 -1.23 14.21 0.56
CA PRO A 186 0.20 14.01 0.50
C PRO A 186 0.79 14.09 1.91
N ALA A 187 1.64 13.11 2.24
CA ALA A 187 2.42 13.05 3.50
C ALA A 187 3.08 14.39 3.88
N GLU A 188 3.44 15.19 2.88
CA GLU A 188 4.10 16.49 3.02
C GLU A 188 3.19 17.58 3.60
N GLU A 189 1.87 17.52 3.35
CA GLU A 189 0.89 18.45 3.94
C GLU A 189 0.48 18.00 5.34
N VAL A 190 0.23 16.71 5.55
CA VAL A 190 -0.06 16.14 6.88
C VAL A 190 1.07 16.41 7.88
N SER A 191 2.33 16.34 7.45
CA SER A 191 3.48 16.65 8.34
C SER A 191 3.65 18.15 8.64
N ARG A 192 3.07 19.05 7.82
CA ARG A 192 3.14 20.51 8.00
C ARG A 192 1.95 21.07 8.79
N THR A 193 0.76 20.50 8.65
CA THR A 193 -0.44 20.93 9.40
C THR A 193 -0.51 20.36 10.81
N SER A 194 0.08 19.19 11.07
CA SER A 194 0.21 18.59 12.41
C SER A 194 1.30 19.23 13.30
N GLN A 195 2.04 20.21 12.79
CA GLN A 195 3.18 20.84 13.47
C GLN A 195 2.85 22.09 14.31
N LYS A 196 1.57 22.34 14.67
CA LYS A 196 1.20 23.57 15.41
C LYS A 196 1.27 23.47 16.94
N SER A 197 1.45 22.29 17.54
CA SER A 197 1.50 22.11 18.99
C SER A 197 2.50 21.02 19.43
N VAL A 198 3.14 21.21 20.59
CA VAL A 198 4.03 20.21 21.23
C VAL A 198 3.27 18.92 21.60
N LEU A 199 1.95 19.00 21.81
CA LEU A 199 1.07 17.83 22.03
C LEU A 199 0.80 17.06 20.73
N ASP A 200 0.66 17.75 19.60
CA ASP A 200 0.42 17.13 18.29
C ASP A 200 1.69 16.45 17.76
N MET A 201 2.86 16.89 18.20
CA MET A 201 4.14 16.19 17.98
C MET A 201 4.22 14.84 18.73
N LEU A 202 3.48 14.71 19.85
CA LEU A 202 3.43 13.50 20.66
C LEU A 202 2.26 12.57 20.28
N PHE A 203 1.23 13.12 19.64
CA PHE A 203 0.05 12.40 19.16
C PHE A 203 -0.40 12.97 17.80
N PRO A 204 0.30 12.64 16.70
CA PRO A 204 -0.06 13.14 15.39
C PRO A 204 -1.48 12.67 15.02
N SER A 205 -2.35 13.61 14.71
CA SER A 205 -3.67 13.37 14.13
C SER A 205 -3.64 13.79 12.67
N ALA A 206 -4.05 12.88 11.79
CA ALA A 206 -4.20 13.08 10.36
C ALA A 206 -5.56 12.54 9.99
N TYR A 207 -6.30 13.29 9.20
CA TYR A 207 -7.56 12.84 8.62
C TYR A 207 -7.23 12.12 7.32
N ALA A 208 -7.75 10.90 7.18
CA ALA A 208 -7.60 10.07 5.99
C ALA A 208 -8.10 10.73 4.68
N HIS A 209 -8.81 11.86 4.79
CA HIS A 209 -9.51 12.54 3.71
C HIS A 209 -9.30 14.07 3.68
N GLY A 210 -8.19 14.57 4.25
CA GLY A 210 -7.80 15.98 4.13
C GLY A 210 -8.03 16.78 5.41
N THR A 211 -9.25 17.29 5.64
CA THR A 211 -9.57 18.19 6.76
C THR A 211 -10.62 17.61 7.73
N PRO A 212 -10.78 18.16 8.95
CA PRO A 212 -11.90 17.80 9.84
C PRO A 212 -13.27 18.03 9.20
N ASP A 213 -13.38 19.03 8.30
CA ASP A 213 -14.64 19.43 7.67
C ASP A 213 -15.05 18.48 6.52
N ASP A 214 -14.10 17.71 5.97
CA ASP A 214 -14.37 16.66 4.97
C ASP A 214 -15.00 15.40 5.59
N ALA A 215 -15.06 15.30 6.92
CA ALA A 215 -15.74 14.23 7.66
C ALA A 215 -17.25 14.50 7.80
N ASP A 216 -17.66 15.78 7.82
CA ASP A 216 -19.06 16.18 8.07
C ASP A 216 -19.85 16.47 6.78
N GLY A 217 -19.17 16.47 5.63
CA GLY A 217 -19.80 16.68 4.32
C GLY A 217 -20.23 18.12 4.01
N ASP A 218 -19.74 19.13 4.76
CA ASP A 218 -20.17 20.53 4.69
C ASP A 218 -19.40 21.40 3.66
N ASP A 219 -19.95 21.43 2.45
CA ASP A 219 -20.38 22.59 1.66
C ASP A 219 -19.43 23.80 1.49
N GLY A 220 -18.38 23.63 0.70
CA GLY A 220 -17.78 24.76 -0.03
C GLY A 220 -18.74 25.33 -1.07
N THR A 221 -19.58 26.31 -0.72
CA THR A 221 -20.41 27.11 -1.64
C THR A 221 -19.55 28.03 -2.52
N GLY A 222 -18.84 27.45 -3.50
CA GLY A 222 -18.03 28.13 -4.52
C GLY A 222 -18.47 27.81 -5.96
N PRO A 223 -18.08 28.60 -6.98
CA PRO A 223 -18.85 28.81 -8.22
C PRO A 223 -18.77 27.69 -9.29
N ALA A 224 -18.42 26.47 -8.92
CA ALA A 224 -18.59 25.29 -9.76
C ALA A 224 -19.00 24.12 -8.85
N ALA A 225 -20.29 23.84 -8.76
CA ALA A 225 -20.78 22.68 -8.03
C ALA A 225 -20.25 21.41 -8.72
N GLU A 226 -19.41 20.67 -8.03
CA GLU A 226 -18.92 19.37 -8.48
C GLU A 226 -20.10 18.40 -8.63
N THR A 227 -19.96 17.45 -9.56
CA THR A 227 -20.87 16.32 -9.65
C THR A 227 -20.69 15.39 -8.43
N GLN A 228 -21.71 14.59 -8.14
CA GLN A 228 -21.64 13.61 -7.04
C GLN A 228 -20.47 12.62 -7.22
N ASP A 229 -20.18 12.21 -8.46
CA ASP A 229 -19.09 11.27 -8.74
C ASP A 229 -17.70 11.91 -8.53
N GLU A 230 -17.54 13.19 -8.90
CA GLU A 230 -16.34 13.97 -8.59
C GLU A 230 -16.16 14.11 -7.08
N LYS A 231 -17.25 14.43 -6.34
CA LYS A 231 -17.25 14.50 -4.88
C LYS A 231 -16.82 13.17 -4.26
N LEU A 232 -17.41 12.06 -4.69
CA LEU A 232 -17.09 10.73 -4.18
C LEU A 232 -15.66 10.31 -4.53
N THR A 233 -15.17 10.63 -5.72
CA THR A 233 -13.78 10.36 -6.13
C THR A 233 -12.79 11.12 -5.25
N ARG A 234 -13.07 12.40 -4.96
CA ARG A 234 -12.24 13.22 -4.06
C ARG A 234 -12.28 12.68 -2.64
N ILE A 235 -13.47 12.45 -2.07
CA ILE A 235 -13.62 11.93 -0.71
C ILE A 235 -12.91 10.59 -0.60
N ASN A 236 -13.01 9.72 -1.59
CA ASN A 236 -12.32 8.44 -1.58
C ASN A 236 -10.83 8.53 -1.96
N ASN A 237 -10.24 9.69 -2.26
CA ASN A 237 -8.86 9.79 -2.78
C ASN A 237 -8.55 8.68 -3.83
N LEU A 238 -9.45 8.51 -4.80
CA LEU A 238 -9.39 7.40 -5.77
C LEU A 238 -8.42 7.74 -6.92
N LEU A 239 -7.36 6.95 -7.08
CA LEU A 239 -6.37 7.13 -8.14
C LEU A 239 -6.85 6.66 -9.52
N GLY A 240 -7.71 5.63 -9.56
CA GLY A 240 -8.26 5.11 -10.81
C GLY A 240 -8.74 3.67 -10.72
N ASN A 241 -8.99 3.07 -11.90
CA ASN A 241 -9.42 1.68 -12.03
C ASN A 241 -8.42 0.89 -12.88
N VAL A 242 -8.13 -0.34 -12.48
CA VAL A 242 -7.26 -1.27 -13.20
C VAL A 242 -7.95 -2.63 -13.36
N VAL A 243 -7.91 -3.17 -14.58
CA VAL A 243 -8.37 -4.52 -14.91
C VAL A 243 -7.18 -5.33 -15.41
N ILE A 244 -6.89 -6.44 -14.74
CA ILE A 244 -5.74 -7.30 -15.02
C ILE A 244 -6.24 -8.65 -15.50
N PHE A 245 -5.99 -8.97 -16.76
CA PHE A 245 -6.22 -10.31 -17.30
C PHE A 245 -4.92 -11.12 -17.24
N VAL A 246 -5.00 -12.30 -16.64
CA VAL A 246 -3.92 -13.27 -16.52
C VAL A 246 -4.33 -14.53 -17.26
N GLN A 247 -3.92 -14.62 -18.52
CA GLN A 247 -4.38 -15.65 -19.45
C GLN A 247 -3.43 -15.73 -20.65
N LYS A 248 -3.56 -16.79 -21.45
CA LYS A 248 -2.68 -17.03 -22.60
C LYS A 248 -2.89 -16.03 -23.73
N ASP A 249 -4.14 -15.80 -24.08
CA ASP A 249 -4.53 -15.00 -25.24
C ASP A 249 -5.07 -13.65 -24.77
N ALA A 250 -4.87 -12.61 -25.58
CA ALA A 250 -5.36 -11.27 -25.26
C ALA A 250 -6.89 -11.27 -25.06
N PRO A 251 -7.42 -10.53 -24.07
CA PRO A 251 -8.86 -10.40 -23.92
C PRO A 251 -9.46 -9.71 -25.15
N SER A 252 -10.65 -10.14 -25.54
CA SER A 252 -11.44 -9.46 -26.55
C SER A 252 -11.87 -8.05 -26.08
N GLN A 253 -12.14 -7.16 -27.01
CA GLN A 253 -12.67 -5.82 -26.71
C GLN A 253 -13.96 -5.86 -25.88
N GLN A 254 -14.83 -6.84 -26.14
CA GLN A 254 -16.05 -7.00 -25.36
C GLN A 254 -15.74 -7.39 -23.91
N GLN A 255 -14.83 -8.34 -23.69
CA GLN A 255 -14.42 -8.70 -22.32
C GLN A 255 -13.81 -7.53 -21.56
N ILE A 256 -13.05 -6.66 -22.22
CA ILE A 256 -12.48 -5.46 -21.58
C ILE A 256 -13.61 -4.48 -21.23
N LYS A 257 -14.49 -4.19 -22.20
CA LYS A 257 -15.64 -3.29 -22.02
C LYS A 257 -16.55 -3.75 -20.89
N ASP A 258 -16.88 -5.04 -20.83
CA ASP A 258 -17.75 -5.60 -19.81
C ASP A 258 -17.19 -5.38 -18.40
N ARG A 259 -15.86 -5.41 -18.22
CA ARG A 259 -15.22 -5.18 -16.92
C ARG A 259 -15.28 -3.75 -16.47
N PHE A 260 -15.11 -2.80 -17.39
CA PHE A 260 -15.21 -1.37 -17.06
C PHE A 260 -16.67 -0.90 -16.94
N ALA A 261 -17.64 -1.63 -17.49
CA ALA A 261 -19.06 -1.39 -17.26
C ALA A 261 -19.57 -1.95 -15.92
N ASP A 262 -18.77 -2.79 -15.25
CA ASP A 262 -19.12 -3.48 -13.99
C ASP A 262 -18.21 -3.02 -12.83
N LEU A 263 -17.94 -1.70 -12.78
CA LEU A 263 -17.21 -1.09 -11.67
C LEU A 263 -18.12 -0.97 -10.45
N GLU A 264 -17.63 -1.39 -9.28
CA GLU A 264 -18.40 -1.21 -8.04
C GLU A 264 -18.70 0.28 -7.79
N PRO A 265 -19.95 0.68 -7.49
CA PRO A 265 -20.27 2.07 -7.19
C PRO A 265 -19.39 2.64 -6.06
N LEU A 266 -18.93 3.88 -6.23
CA LEU A 266 -18.33 4.59 -5.10
C LEU A 266 -19.43 4.85 -4.07
N THR A 267 -19.10 4.65 -2.81
CA THR A 267 -19.91 5.15 -1.70
C THR A 267 -19.07 6.16 -0.94
N GLU A 268 -19.68 6.88 -0.01
CA GLU A 268 -18.90 7.62 0.98
C GLU A 268 -17.92 6.68 1.67
N SER A 269 -16.70 7.18 1.85
CA SER A 269 -15.59 6.40 2.39
C SER A 269 -15.89 6.02 3.83
N THR A 270 -15.80 4.74 4.17
CA THR A 270 -15.90 4.28 5.57
C THR A 270 -14.66 4.63 6.41
N CYS A 271 -13.64 5.20 5.77
CA CYS A 271 -12.39 5.62 6.39
C CYS A 271 -12.44 7.07 6.91
N GLY A 272 -13.52 7.81 6.60
CA GLY A 272 -13.93 9.01 7.31
C GLY A 272 -14.95 8.60 8.37
N GLY A 273 -14.61 8.81 9.64
CA GLY A 273 -15.57 8.72 10.73
C GLY A 273 -16.65 9.79 10.58
#